data_AF-A0A495FKC0-F1
#
_entry.id   AF-A0A495FKC0-F1
#
_cell.length_a   1.000
_cell.length_b   1.000
_cell.length_c   1.000
_cell.angle_alpha   90.00
_cell.angle_beta   90.00
_cell.angle_gamma   90.00
#
_symmetry.space_group_name_H-M   'P 1'
#
loop_
_entity.id
_entity.type
_entity.pdbx_description
1 polymer ?
#
loop_
_entity_poly.entity_id
_entity_poly.type
_entity_poly.pdbx_seq_one_letter_code
_entity_poly.pdbx_strand_id
1 'polypeptide(L)'
;LWDDVMIMDLKHFKGSLHPIDRVPQDIKALYSTAFEVEPQWLVEAASRRQKWIDQAQSLNIYMAGASGKKLDDTYKLAWIRGLKTTYYLRTQSATHVEMSTVNTRQLNAVSSGNDSGASAASVPVAAKPSALDAAAAEATHQASAVPATDVKFCAIDDPGCEACQ
;
A
#
# COMPACT_ATOMS: atom_id res chain seq x y z
N LEU A 1 -5.44 -5.25 30.23
CA LEU A 1 -5.41 -5.57 28.78
C LEU A 1 -4.17 -6.38 28.39
N TRP A 2 -3.09 -6.40 29.18
CA TRP A 2 -1.88 -7.17 28.85
C TRP A 2 -1.91 -8.55 29.51
N ASP A 3 -2.02 -9.59 28.69
CA ASP A 3 -2.08 -11.01 29.08
C ASP A 3 -1.61 -11.88 27.90
N ASP A 4 -1.50 -13.20 28.11
CA ASP A 4 -1.04 -14.15 27.09
C ASP A 4 -1.92 -14.14 25.83
N VAL A 5 -3.22 -13.90 26.00
CA VAL A 5 -4.16 -13.77 24.87
C VAL A 5 -3.81 -12.54 24.04
N MET A 6 -3.46 -11.40 24.65
CA MET A 6 -3.02 -10.20 23.92
C MET A 6 -1.81 -10.50 23.06
N ILE A 7 -0.83 -11.21 23.63
CA ILE A 7 0.43 -11.50 22.95
C ILE A 7 0.16 -12.38 21.72
N MET A 8 -0.76 -13.33 21.84
CA MET A 8 -1.16 -14.19 20.73
C MET A 8 -1.94 -13.42 19.66
N ASP A 9 -2.89 -12.57 20.06
CA ASP A 9 -3.65 -11.72 19.14
C ASP A 9 -2.73 -10.77 18.35
N LEU A 10 -1.78 -10.12 19.04
CA LEU A 10 -0.78 -9.25 18.40
C LEU A 10 0.06 -10.01 17.37
N LYS A 11 0.46 -11.25 17.66
CA LYS A 11 1.19 -12.09 16.70
C LYS A 11 0.31 -12.45 15.51
N HIS A 12 -0.94 -12.84 15.77
CA HIS A 12 -1.90 -13.22 14.74
C HIS A 12 -2.21 -12.07 13.77
N PHE A 13 -2.48 -10.88 14.31
CA PHE A 13 -2.78 -9.67 13.54
C PHE A 13 -1.53 -8.86 13.14
N LYS A 14 -0.33 -9.45 13.24
CA LYS A 14 0.94 -8.84 12.79
C LYS A 14 1.18 -7.44 13.39
N GLY A 15 0.80 -7.25 14.64
CA GLY A 15 0.93 -6.00 15.38
C GLY A 15 -0.21 -4.99 15.17
N SER A 16 -1.18 -5.27 14.29
CA SER A 16 -2.37 -4.42 14.17
C SER A 16 -3.27 -4.58 15.39
N LEU A 17 -3.70 -3.45 15.97
CA LEU A 17 -4.69 -3.43 17.05
C LEU A 17 -6.13 -3.36 16.54
N HIS A 18 -6.34 -2.98 15.28
CA HIS A 18 -7.68 -2.71 14.73
C HIS A 18 -8.64 -3.90 14.87
N PRO A 19 -8.23 -5.15 14.56
CA PRO A 19 -9.09 -6.33 14.69
C PRO A 19 -9.35 -6.79 16.13
N ILE A 20 -8.65 -6.24 17.13
CA ILE A 20 -8.74 -6.71 18.53
C ILE A 20 -9.82 -5.91 19.26
N ASP A 21 -10.98 -6.51 19.48
CA ASP A 21 -12.18 -5.81 20.00
C ASP A 21 -12.02 -5.21 21.40
N ARG A 22 -11.23 -5.85 22.27
CA ARG A 22 -11.03 -5.39 23.64
C ARG A 22 -10.12 -4.16 23.78
N VAL A 23 -9.48 -3.71 22.69
CA VAL A 23 -8.64 -2.52 22.69
C VAL A 23 -9.54 -1.28 22.50
N PRO A 24 -9.48 -0.29 23.40
CA PRO A 24 -10.20 0.97 23.23
C PRO A 24 -9.85 1.71 21.92
N GLN A 25 -10.80 2.46 21.37
CA GLN A 25 -10.64 3.09 20.05
C GLN A 25 -9.55 4.17 20.01
N ASP A 26 -9.37 4.92 21.09
CA ASP A 26 -8.29 5.90 21.26
C ASP A 26 -6.91 5.24 21.21
N ILE A 27 -6.77 4.07 21.85
CA ILE A 27 -5.54 3.27 21.79
C ILE A 27 -5.33 2.72 20.37
N LYS A 28 -6.38 2.23 19.69
CA LYS A 28 -6.29 1.79 18.29
C LYS A 28 -5.81 2.91 17.36
N ALA A 29 -6.33 4.13 17.55
CA ALA A 29 -5.93 5.29 16.76
C ALA A 29 -4.48 5.74 17.07
N LEU A 30 -4.06 5.70 18.33
CA LEU A 30 -2.71 6.07 18.74
C LEU A 30 -1.64 5.12 18.21
N TYR A 31 -1.94 3.83 18.15
CA TYR A 31 -1.03 2.78 17.71
C TYR A 31 -1.36 2.23 16.31
N SER A 32 -2.00 3.04 15.47
CA SER A 32 -2.19 2.71 14.05
C SER A 32 -0.86 2.43 13.37
N THR A 33 -0.79 1.34 12.61
CA THR A 33 0.40 0.98 11.84
C THR A 33 0.56 1.85 10.60
N ALA A 34 1.74 1.83 9.97
CA ALA A 34 2.03 2.65 8.79
C ALA A 34 1.06 2.41 7.61
N PHE A 35 0.45 1.22 7.50
CA PHE A 35 -0.51 0.88 6.44
C PHE A 35 -1.95 1.22 6.80
N GLU A 36 -2.22 1.51 8.07
CA GLU A 36 -3.54 1.92 8.58
C GLU A 36 -3.71 3.45 8.55
N VAL A 37 -2.61 4.19 8.50
CA VAL A 37 -2.63 5.66 8.34
C VAL A 37 -2.74 6.02 6.86
N GLU A 38 -3.67 6.93 6.53
CA GLU A 38 -3.81 7.37 5.14
C GLU A 38 -2.56 8.13 4.66
N PRO A 39 -2.09 7.89 3.42
CA PRO A 39 -0.89 8.54 2.85
C PRO A 39 -0.93 10.06 2.89
N GLN A 40 -2.12 10.66 2.79
CA GLN A 40 -2.31 12.10 2.85
C GLN A 40 -1.72 12.70 4.14
N TRP A 41 -1.91 12.05 5.29
CA TRP A 41 -1.36 12.54 6.56
C TRP A 41 0.16 12.55 6.55
N LEU A 42 0.80 11.56 5.92
CA LEU A 42 2.26 11.54 5.77
C LEU A 42 2.74 12.71 4.90
N VAL A 43 2.05 12.99 3.79
CA VAL A 43 2.38 14.09 2.88
C VAL A 43 2.22 15.45 3.56
N GLU A 44 1.10 15.68 4.23
CA GLU A 44 0.82 16.92 4.95
C GLU A 44 1.83 17.18 6.08
N ALA A 45 2.13 16.15 6.87
CA ALA A 45 3.15 16.24 7.92
C ALA A 45 4.54 16.50 7.33
N ALA A 46 4.88 15.86 6.22
CA ALA A 46 6.15 16.04 5.53
C ALA A 46 6.30 17.45 4.97
N SER A 47 5.25 18.00 4.37
CA SER A 47 5.24 19.35 3.81
C SER A 47 5.47 20.40 4.90
N ARG A 48 4.80 20.26 6.05
CA ARG A 48 4.96 21.19 7.18
C ARG A 48 6.39 21.24 7.71
N ARG A 49 7.04 20.08 7.87
CA ARG A 49 8.45 20.03 8.31
C ARG A 49 9.45 20.41 7.21
N GLN A 50 9.11 20.21 5.93
CA GLN A 50 9.96 20.57 4.79
C GLN A 50 10.33 22.06 4.76
N LYS A 51 9.47 22.93 5.31
CA LYS A 51 9.74 24.37 5.47
C LYS A 51 10.99 24.69 6.29
N TRP A 52 11.40 23.76 7.16
CA TRP A 52 12.53 23.91 8.07
C TRP A 52 13.71 23.00 7.70
N ILE A 53 13.64 22.34 6.54
CA ILE A 53 14.69 21.46 6.01
C ILE A 53 15.28 22.14 4.77
N ASP A 54 16.57 22.49 4.86
CA ASP A 54 17.35 23.17 3.81
C ASP A 54 17.44 22.33 2.53
N GLN A 55 17.69 21.03 2.67
CA GLN A 55 17.68 20.05 1.58
C GLN A 55 16.33 19.32 1.54
N ALA A 56 16.33 17.99 1.49
CA ALA A 56 15.14 17.16 1.35
C ALA A 56 15.06 16.10 2.46
N GLN A 57 14.09 15.19 2.35
CA GLN A 57 13.85 14.15 3.35
C GLN A 57 13.42 12.84 2.67
N SER A 58 13.90 11.72 3.20
CA SER A 58 13.56 10.39 2.70
C SER A 58 12.15 9.99 3.15
N LEU A 59 11.13 10.45 2.43
CA LEU A 59 9.73 10.15 2.73
C LEU A 59 9.28 8.85 2.07
N ASN A 60 9.18 7.77 2.86
CA ASN A 60 8.50 6.56 2.42
C ASN A 60 6.97 6.75 2.45
N ILE A 61 6.28 6.25 1.42
CA ILE A 61 4.83 6.25 1.32
C ILE A 61 4.33 4.81 1.48
N TYR A 62 3.35 4.61 2.36
CA TYR A 62 2.77 3.31 2.66
C TYR A 62 1.32 3.28 2.19
N MET A 63 0.94 2.26 1.43
CA MET A 63 -0.44 2.13 0.92
C MET A 63 -0.96 0.70 1.09
N ALA A 64 -1.99 0.55 1.92
CA ALA A 64 -2.87 -0.61 1.85
C ALA A 64 -3.74 -0.48 0.58
N GLY A 65 -3.64 -1.44 -0.33
CA GLY A 65 -4.36 -1.46 -1.60
C GLY A 65 -3.95 -0.32 -2.55
N ALA A 66 -2.89 -0.55 -3.32
CA ALA A 66 -2.47 0.41 -4.34
C ALA A 66 -3.39 0.37 -5.57
N SER A 67 -3.83 1.54 -6.01
CA SER A 67 -4.51 1.73 -7.29
C SER A 67 -3.86 2.89 -8.03
N GLY A 68 -3.93 2.89 -9.37
CA GLY A 68 -3.38 3.98 -10.18
C GLY A 68 -3.92 5.33 -9.76
N LYS A 69 -5.24 5.41 -9.48
CA LYS A 69 -5.88 6.62 -8.96
C LYS A 69 -5.30 7.08 -7.61
N LYS A 70 -5.16 6.17 -6.63
CA LYS A 70 -4.66 6.51 -5.30
C LYS A 70 -3.20 6.99 -5.34
N LEU A 71 -2.40 6.38 -6.23
CA LEU A 71 -1.03 6.81 -6.49
C LEU A 71 -1.01 8.21 -7.09
N ASP A 72 -1.77 8.43 -8.16
CA ASP A 72 -1.88 9.73 -8.84
C ASP A 72 -2.29 10.85 -7.86
N ASP A 73 -3.36 10.63 -7.11
CA ASP A 73 -3.85 11.59 -6.11
C ASP A 73 -2.78 11.89 -5.03
N THR A 74 -2.06 10.87 -4.55
CA THR A 74 -1.03 11.04 -3.50
C THR A 74 0.20 11.78 -4.00
N TYR A 75 0.71 11.44 -5.18
CA TYR A 75 1.89 12.09 -5.74
C TYR A 75 1.59 13.53 -6.21
N LYS A 76 0.39 13.78 -6.76
CA LYS A 76 -0.06 15.13 -7.05
C LYS A 76 -0.16 15.97 -5.79
N LEU A 77 -0.72 15.42 -4.71
CA LEU A 77 -0.75 16.12 -3.43
C LEU A 77 0.67 16.44 -2.93
N ALA A 78 1.61 15.49 -3.02
CA ALA A 78 3.00 15.73 -2.61
C ALA A 78 3.64 16.89 -3.37
N TRP A 79 3.42 16.95 -4.69
CA TRP A 79 3.89 18.04 -5.53
C TRP A 79 3.23 19.38 -5.19
N ILE A 80 1.90 19.42 -5.10
CA ILE A 80 1.14 20.64 -4.73
C ILE A 80 1.56 21.17 -3.34
N ARG A 81 1.93 20.28 -2.42
CA ARG A 81 2.38 20.62 -1.07
C ARG A 81 3.86 21.00 -0.98
N GLY A 82 4.57 21.11 -2.12
CA GLY A 82 5.96 21.58 -2.17
C GLY A 82 6.98 20.60 -1.59
N LEU A 83 6.69 19.30 -1.61
CA LEU A 83 7.69 18.29 -1.22
C LEU A 83 8.78 18.17 -2.29
N LYS A 84 10.03 18.17 -1.84
CA LYS A 84 11.20 18.02 -2.72
C LYS A 84 11.43 16.56 -3.16
N THR A 85 11.11 15.59 -2.29
CA THR A 85 11.37 14.17 -2.56
C THR A 85 10.31 13.25 -1.97
N THR A 86 10.03 12.17 -2.70
CA THR A 86 9.43 10.93 -2.18
C THR A 86 10.43 9.80 -2.36
N TYR A 87 10.44 8.82 -1.46
CA TYR A 87 11.40 7.72 -1.48
C TYR A 87 10.74 6.40 -1.92
N TYR A 88 10.61 5.41 -1.03
CA TYR A 88 9.95 4.16 -1.40
C TYR A 88 8.43 4.27 -1.35
N LEU A 89 7.80 3.68 -2.36
CA LEU A 89 6.42 3.20 -2.24
C LEU A 89 6.43 1.79 -1.63
N ARG A 90 5.73 1.63 -0.51
CA ARG A 90 5.50 0.34 0.13
C ARG A 90 4.03 -0.01 0.00
N THR A 91 3.73 -1.09 -0.70
CA THR A 91 2.37 -1.59 -0.88
C THR A 91 2.20 -2.92 -0.15
N GLN A 92 1.00 -3.15 0.39
CA GLN A 92 0.60 -4.47 0.85
C GLN A 92 -0.36 -5.07 -0.18
N SER A 93 -0.04 -6.27 -0.66
CA SER A 93 -0.96 -7.09 -1.47
C SER A 93 -2.13 -7.53 -0.61
N ALA A 94 -3.33 -7.63 -1.21
CA ALA A 94 -4.52 -8.13 -0.53
C ALA A 94 -4.39 -9.60 -0.10
N THR A 95 -3.55 -10.38 -0.80
CA THR A 95 -3.22 -11.76 -0.45
C THR A 95 -1.88 -11.82 0.30
N HIS A 96 -1.91 -12.42 1.48
CA HIS A 96 -0.72 -12.66 2.27
C HIS A 96 -0.40 -14.16 2.34
N VAL A 97 0.89 -14.48 2.29
CA VAL A 97 1.38 -15.84 2.55
C VAL A 97 1.07 -16.21 4.01
N GLU A 98 0.51 -17.40 4.20
CA GLU A 98 0.23 -17.96 5.52
C GLU A 98 1.54 -18.28 6.26
N MET A 99 1.65 -17.85 7.52
CA MET A 99 2.86 -18.03 8.32
C MET A 99 2.79 -19.33 9.12
N SER A 100 3.85 -20.14 9.05
CA SER A 100 3.93 -21.47 9.69
C SER A 100 4.06 -21.47 11.22
N THR A 101 4.23 -20.30 11.84
CA THR A 101 4.58 -20.16 13.26
C THR A 101 3.37 -19.95 14.19
N VAL A 102 2.18 -19.72 13.62
CA VAL A 102 0.95 -19.76 14.41
C VAL A 102 0.55 -21.22 14.52
N ASN A 103 0.57 -21.77 15.74
CA ASN A 103 0.11 -23.12 15.99
C ASN A 103 -1.42 -23.13 15.89
N THR A 104 -1.93 -23.15 14.66
CA THR A 104 -3.36 -23.19 14.33
C THR A 104 -3.89 -24.61 14.57
N ARG A 105 -3.67 -25.16 15.78
CA ARG A 105 -4.15 -26.49 16.18
C ARG A 105 -5.68 -26.59 16.28
N GLN A 106 -6.41 -25.52 15.94
CA GLN A 106 -7.87 -25.46 16.05
C GLN A 106 -8.63 -25.27 14.72
N LEU A 107 -7.98 -25.11 13.55
CA LEU A 107 -8.73 -24.82 12.32
C LEU A 107 -8.71 -25.88 11.22
N ASN A 108 -8.12 -27.07 11.42
CA ASN A 108 -8.37 -28.24 10.54
C ASN A 108 -8.05 -29.55 11.27
N ALA A 109 -8.95 -29.99 12.15
CA ALA A 109 -8.98 -31.40 12.55
C ALA A 109 -9.81 -32.17 11.50
N VAL A 110 -9.21 -32.44 10.34
CA VAL A 110 -9.73 -33.51 9.48
C VAL A 110 -9.29 -34.82 10.12
N SER A 111 -10.25 -35.61 10.61
CA SER A 111 -9.96 -36.99 11.02
C SER A 111 -9.48 -37.74 9.78
N SER A 112 -8.25 -38.25 9.81
CA SER A 112 -7.73 -39.14 8.78
C SER A 112 -8.51 -40.46 8.85
N GLY A 113 -9.68 -40.48 8.21
CA GLY A 113 -10.40 -41.69 7.85
C GLY A 113 -9.58 -42.42 6.79
N ASN A 114 -9.10 -43.59 7.16
CA ASN A 114 -8.38 -44.49 6.28
C ASN A 114 -9.35 -45.03 5.23
N ASP A 115 -9.35 -44.48 4.01
CA ASP A 115 -10.00 -45.15 2.88
C ASP A 115 -9.19 -45.03 1.60
N SER A 116 -9.10 -46.18 0.94
CA SER A 116 -8.17 -46.46 -0.16
C SER A 116 -8.89 -46.24 -1.48
N GLY A 117 -8.37 -45.42 -2.39
CA GLY A 117 -9.02 -45.26 -3.70
C GLY A 117 -8.40 -44.27 -4.66
N ALA A 118 -7.49 -44.78 -5.50
CA ALA A 118 -7.27 -44.42 -6.92
C ALA A 118 -6.99 -42.95 -7.33
N SER A 119 -5.73 -42.74 -7.76
CA SER A 119 -5.26 -41.63 -8.58
C SER A 119 -5.81 -41.68 -10.02
N ALA A 120 -6.18 -40.53 -10.58
CA ALA A 120 -6.06 -40.25 -12.02
C ALA A 120 -5.88 -38.74 -12.26
N ALA A 121 -4.88 -38.39 -13.07
CA ALA A 121 -4.42 -37.05 -13.38
C ALA A 121 -5.21 -36.38 -14.52
N SER A 122 -5.26 -35.04 -14.53
CA SER A 122 -5.69 -34.24 -15.69
C SER A 122 -4.76 -33.03 -15.94
N VAL A 123 -4.35 -32.91 -17.20
CA VAL A 123 -3.40 -31.99 -17.87
C VAL A 123 -3.94 -30.54 -17.96
N PRO A 124 -3.11 -29.48 -18.04
CA PRO A 124 -3.58 -28.09 -17.92
C PRO A 124 -4.19 -27.53 -19.21
N VAL A 125 -5.24 -26.72 -19.07
CA VAL A 125 -5.86 -25.94 -20.17
C VAL A 125 -5.25 -24.53 -20.18
N ALA A 126 -4.81 -24.09 -21.37
CA ALA A 126 -4.28 -22.75 -21.63
C ALA A 126 -5.28 -21.65 -21.26
N ALA A 127 -4.87 -20.72 -20.39
CA ALA A 127 -5.66 -19.58 -19.97
C ALA A 127 -5.65 -18.47 -21.04
N LYS A 128 -6.83 -17.96 -21.39
CA LYS A 128 -7.00 -16.74 -22.19
C LYS A 128 -6.57 -15.52 -21.35
N PRO A 129 -6.02 -14.45 -21.97
CA PRO A 129 -5.64 -13.24 -21.24
C PRO A 129 -6.87 -12.60 -20.59
N SER A 130 -6.66 -12.06 -19.40
CA SER A 130 -7.70 -11.47 -18.57
C SER A 130 -8.09 -10.08 -19.09
N ALA A 131 -9.28 -9.59 -18.71
CA ALA A 131 -9.73 -8.24 -19.05
C ALA A 131 -8.76 -7.13 -18.57
N LEU A 132 -7.94 -7.42 -17.56
CA LEU A 132 -6.89 -6.54 -17.06
C LEU A 132 -5.72 -6.43 -18.05
N ASP A 133 -5.38 -7.52 -18.73
CA ASP A 133 -4.29 -7.54 -19.72
C ASP A 133 -4.68 -6.75 -20.99
N ALA A 134 -5.96 -6.83 -21.39
CA ALA A 134 -6.50 -6.03 -22.49
C ALA A 134 -6.52 -4.53 -22.16
N ALA A 135 -6.95 -4.17 -20.94
CA ALA A 135 -6.96 -2.77 -20.50
C ALA A 135 -5.55 -2.18 -20.36
N ALA A 136 -4.56 -2.98 -19.95
CA ALA A 136 -3.16 -2.57 -19.86
C ALA A 136 -2.53 -2.31 -21.24
N ALA A 137 -2.87 -3.13 -22.24
CA ALA A 137 -2.43 -2.90 -23.62
C ALA A 137 -3.02 -1.61 -24.20
N GLU A 138 -4.30 -1.33 -23.93
CA GLU A 138 -5.00 -0.14 -24.42
C GLU A 138 -4.47 1.16 -23.79
N ALA A 139 -4.16 1.13 -22.49
CA ALA A 139 -3.54 2.26 -21.78
C ALA A 139 -2.12 2.57 -22.29
N THR A 140 -1.36 1.55 -22.67
CA THR A 140 0.01 1.71 -23.21
C THR A 140 -0.01 2.36 -24.61
N HIS A 141 -1.01 2.04 -25.42
CA HIS A 141 -1.22 2.65 -26.73
C HIS A 141 -1.67 4.13 -26.65
N GLN A 142 -2.40 4.52 -25.61
CA GLN A 142 -2.81 5.92 -25.43
C GLN A 142 -1.68 6.81 -24.89
N ALA A 143 -0.79 6.28 -24.05
CA ALA A 143 0.34 7.05 -23.49
C ALA A 143 1.44 7.38 -24.51
N SER A 144 1.48 6.68 -25.64
CA SER A 144 2.50 6.86 -26.69
C SER A 144 2.06 7.80 -27.83
N ALA A 145 0.81 8.28 -27.82
CA ALA A 145 0.24 9.06 -28.92
C ALA A 145 0.35 10.58 -28.76
N VAL A 146 0.57 11.10 -27.54
CA VAL A 146 0.62 12.56 -27.32
C VAL A 146 1.74 12.90 -26.31
N PRO A 147 2.82 13.61 -26.72
CA PRO A 147 3.77 14.16 -25.76
C PRO A 147 3.06 15.18 -24.88
N ALA A 148 3.33 15.17 -23.57
CA ALA A 148 2.77 16.13 -22.61
C ALA A 148 3.35 17.54 -22.83
N THR A 149 2.93 18.21 -23.90
CA THR A 149 3.38 19.56 -24.28
C THR A 149 2.62 20.68 -23.58
N ASP A 150 1.56 20.36 -22.85
CA ASP A 150 0.64 21.35 -22.28
C ASP A 150 1.00 21.80 -20.86
N VAL A 151 2.06 21.24 -20.26
CA VAL A 151 2.58 21.72 -18.99
C VAL A 151 3.43 22.96 -19.25
N LYS A 152 2.83 24.14 -19.05
CA LYS A 152 3.56 25.41 -19.03
C LYS A 152 4.45 25.45 -17.78
N PHE A 153 5.67 24.94 -17.90
CA PHE A 153 6.74 25.25 -16.95
C PHE A 153 7.07 26.73 -17.07
N CYS A 154 7.23 27.42 -15.94
CA CYS A 154 7.78 28.77 -15.96
C CYS A 154 9.26 28.69 -16.34
N ALA A 155 9.73 29.61 -17.20
CA ALA A 155 11.13 29.68 -17.56
C ALA A 155 11.95 30.01 -16.30
N ILE A 156 13.12 29.38 -16.16
CA ILE A 156 14.00 29.59 -14.99
C ILE A 156 14.45 31.05 -14.84
N ASP A 157 14.37 31.81 -15.93
CA ASP A 157 14.75 33.22 -16.01
C ASP A 157 13.58 34.18 -15.77
N ASP A 158 12.38 33.69 -15.44
CA ASP A 158 11.21 34.53 -15.18
C ASP A 158 11.17 35.01 -13.71
N PRO A 159 11.45 36.30 -13.43
CA PRO A 159 11.50 36.85 -12.09
C PRO A 159 10.10 36.99 -11.43
N GLY A 160 9.01 36.76 -12.17
CA GLY A 160 7.63 36.79 -11.67
C GLY A 160 7.10 35.44 -11.19
N CYS A 161 7.89 34.37 -11.29
CA CYS A 161 7.46 33.02 -10.93
C CYS A 161 7.52 32.78 -9.40
N GLU A 162 6.37 32.62 -8.76
CA GLU A 162 6.24 32.33 -7.32
C GLU A 162 6.74 30.92 -6.92
N ALA A 163 7.05 30.03 -7.87
CA ALA A 163 7.56 28.69 -7.56
C ALA A 163 9.03 28.69 -7.09
N CYS A 164 9.74 29.81 -7.28
CA CYS A 164 11.16 29.97 -6.94
C CYS A 164 11.42 31.02 -5.86
N GLN A 165 10.38 31.56 -5.20
CA GLN A 165 10.50 32.37 -3.97
C GLN A 165 10.25 31.52 -2.73
#